data_AF-A0A7W9WER0-F1
#
_entry.id   AF-A0A7W9WER0-F1
#
_cell.length_a   1.000
_cell.length_b   1.000
_cell.length_c   1.000
_cell.angle_alpha   90.00
_cell.angle_beta   90.00
_cell.angle_gamma   90.00
#
_symmetry.space_group_name_H-M   'P 1'
#
loop_
_entity.id
_entity.type
_entity.pdbx_description
1 polymer ?
#
loop_
_entity_poly.entity_id
_entity_poly.type
_entity_poly.pdbx_seq_one_letter_code
_entity_poly.pdbx_strand_id
1 'polypeptide(L)'
;MPIPTPLPDLQLHLVPAGRRLEFTTKAGCFAFVYRRCQQEDWQCVACNARSPFLDMAVLPPGAAPQYVVRYHNAAGAPLGATAMVQSHPVAMPVRTSWINL
;
A
#
# COMPACT_ATOMS: atom_id res chain seq x y z
N MET A 1 28.07 18.03 4.37
CA MET A 1 26.61 18.17 4.23
C MET A 1 25.98 16.81 4.48
N PRO A 2 24.93 16.67 5.32
CA PRO A 2 24.23 15.39 5.44
C PRO A 2 23.50 15.10 4.12
N ILE A 3 23.74 13.93 3.55
CA ILE A 3 22.99 13.43 2.39
C ILE A 3 21.57 13.16 2.89
N PRO A 4 20.51 13.73 2.27
CA PRO A 4 19.16 13.34 2.63
C PRO A 4 18.99 11.86 2.29
N THR A 5 18.85 11.04 3.33
CA THR A 5 18.49 9.63 3.16
C THR A 5 17.18 9.61 2.39
N PRO A 6 17.11 9.00 1.19
CA PRO A 6 15.85 8.89 0.49
C PRO A 6 14.90 8.15 1.42
N LEU A 7 13.79 8.81 1.79
CA LEU A 7 12.70 8.14 2.50
C LEU A 7 12.29 6.93 1.66
N PRO A 8 11.93 5.80 2.30
CA PRO A 8 11.46 4.64 1.56
C PRO A 8 10.23 5.09 0.74
N ASP A 9 10.40 5.08 -0.58
CA ASP A 9 9.37 5.50 -1.51
C ASP A 9 8.33 4.38 -1.65
N LEU A 10 7.06 4.76 -1.58
CA LEU A 10 5.92 3.86 -1.73
C LEU A 10 5.26 4.20 -3.05
N GLN A 11 5.34 3.30 -4.03
CA GLN A 11 4.70 3.48 -5.32
C GLN A 11 3.40 2.70 -5.36
N LEU A 12 2.35 3.34 -5.87
CA LEU A 12 1.01 2.78 -5.96
C LEU A 12 0.56 2.73 -7.42
N HIS A 13 0.30 1.53 -7.90
CA HIS A 13 -0.19 1.26 -9.24
C HIS A 13 -1.57 0.61 -9.17
N LEU A 14 -2.49 1.12 -9.99
CA LEU A 14 -3.79 0.49 -10.18
C LEU A 14 -3.70 -0.53 -11.32
N VAL A 15 -4.07 -1.77 -11.01
CA VAL A 15 -4.06 -2.90 -11.95
C VAL A 15 -5.45 -3.57 -11.95
N PRO A 16 -5.82 -4.34 -12.98
CA PRO A 16 -7.14 -5.00 -13.03
C PRO A 16 -7.46 -5.92 -11.83
N ALA A 17 -6.42 -6.43 -11.18
CA ALA A 17 -6.54 -7.28 -10.01
C ALA A 17 -6.66 -6.49 -8.68
N GLY A 18 -6.38 -5.18 -8.66
CA GLY A 18 -6.44 -4.36 -7.45
C GLY A 18 -5.41 -3.24 -7.39
N ARG A 19 -4.90 -2.98 -6.18
CA ARG A 19 -3.92 -1.92 -5.89
C ARG A 19 -2.56 -2.55 -5.61
N ARG A 20 -1.63 -2.40 -6.54
CA ARG A 20 -0.25 -2.90 -6.41
C ARG A 20 0.61 -1.84 -5.73
N LEU A 21 1.23 -2.21 -4.63
CA LEU A 21 2.11 -1.39 -3.80
C LEU A 21 3.53 -1.89 -3.95
N GLU A 22 4.44 -1.01 -4.34
CA GLU A 22 5.87 -1.28 -4.43
C GLU A 22 6.61 -0.45 -3.39
N PHE A 23 7.47 -1.11 -2.62
CA PHE A 23 8.26 -0.49 -1.57
C PHE A 23 9.55 -1.28 -1.35
N THR A 24 10.52 -0.65 -0.68
CA THR A 24 11.80 -1.30 -0.35
C THR A 24 11.80 -1.73 1.10
N THR A 25 12.13 -3.01 1.35
CA THR A 25 12.33 -3.53 2.71
C THR A 25 13.80 -3.88 2.92
N LYS A 26 14.44 -3.26 3.92
CA LYS A 26 15.82 -3.59 4.29
C LYS A 26 15.89 -4.93 5.04
N ALA A 27 17.04 -5.59 5.01
CA ALA A 27 17.29 -6.80 5.80
C ALA A 27 17.02 -6.55 7.29
N GLY A 28 16.38 -7.51 7.96
CA GLY A 28 16.00 -7.39 9.38
C GLY A 28 14.83 -6.43 9.66
N CYS A 29 14.23 -5.84 8.63
CA CYS A 29 13.03 -5.01 8.74
C CYS A 29 11.80 -5.78 8.23
N PHE A 30 10.68 -5.58 8.90
CA PHE A 30 9.38 -6.18 8.58
C PHE A 30 8.43 -5.07 8.15
N ALA A 31 7.88 -5.17 6.94
CA ALA A 31 6.97 -4.18 6.39
C ALA A 31 5.52 -4.51 6.74
N PHE A 32 4.78 -3.54 7.27
CA PHE A 32 3.36 -3.65 7.58
C PHE A 32 2.62 -2.64 6.72
N VAL A 33 1.69 -3.13 5.90
CA VAL A 33 0.90 -2.31 5.00
C VAL A 33 -0.38 -1.92 5.71
N TYR A 34 -0.60 -0.63 5.85
CA TYR A 34 -1.83 -0.07 6.40
C TYR A 34 -2.63 0.60 5.30
N ARG A 35 -3.95 0.43 5.37
CA ARG A 35 -4.93 1.08 4.51
C ARG A 35 -5.94 1.83 5.35
N ARG A 36 -6.38 3.00 4.90
CA ARG A 36 -7.64 3.60 5.34
C ARG A 36 -8.46 4.05 4.13
N CYS A 37 -9.77 4.08 4.28
CA CYS A 37 -10.67 4.70 3.32
C CYS A 37 -11.29 5.93 3.98
N GLN A 38 -11.31 7.06 3.28
CA GLN A 38 -11.95 8.29 3.79
C GLN A 38 -11.45 8.69 5.20
N GLN A 39 -12.36 8.95 6.15
CA GLN A 39 -12.06 9.30 7.55
C GLN A 39 -12.06 8.09 8.48
N GLU A 40 -11.99 6.86 7.95
CA GLU A 40 -11.87 5.66 8.77
C GLU A 40 -10.48 5.52 9.39
N ASP A 41 -10.41 4.68 10.43
CA ASP A 41 -9.16 4.30 11.08
C ASP A 41 -8.26 3.49 10.14
N TRP A 42 -6.95 3.56 10.40
CA TRP A 42 -5.96 2.75 9.70
C TRP A 42 -6.09 1.27 10.05
N GLN A 43 -6.34 0.46 9.03
CA GLN A 43 -6.38 -1.00 9.13
C GLN A 43 -5.06 -1.60 8.64
N CYS A 44 -4.47 -2.50 9.41
CA CYS A 44 -3.35 -3.31 8.93
C CYS A 44 -3.89 -4.35 7.94
N VAL A 45 -3.56 -4.20 6.65
CA VAL A 45 -4.04 -5.11 5.60
C VAL A 45 -3.03 -6.20 5.27
N ALA A 46 -1.77 -6.03 5.67
CA ALA A 46 -0.75 -7.07 5.59
C ALA A 46 0.36 -6.86 6.62
N CYS A 47 0.72 -7.92 7.34
CA CYS A 47 1.87 -7.97 8.23
C CYS A 47 3.04 -8.67 7.52
N ASN A 48 4.26 -8.19 7.70
CA ASN A 48 5.46 -8.73 7.03
C ASN A 48 5.30 -8.86 5.50
N ALA A 49 4.72 -7.84 4.88
CA ALA A 49 4.47 -7.80 3.45
C ALA A 49 5.78 -7.80 2.65
N ARG A 50 5.71 -8.41 1.47
CA ARG A 50 6.79 -8.36 0.47
C ARG A 50 6.37 -7.46 -0.69
N SER A 51 7.35 -6.81 -1.30
CA SER A 51 7.15 -6.01 -2.50
C SER A 51 7.35 -6.87 -3.75
N PRO A 52 6.49 -6.76 -4.77
CA PRO A 52 5.24 -5.99 -4.76
C PRO A 52 4.15 -6.66 -3.90
N PHE A 53 3.33 -5.86 -3.22
CA PHE A 53 2.13 -6.31 -2.51
C PHE A 53 0.87 -5.92 -3.28
N LEU A 54 -0.09 -6.84 -3.42
CA LEU A 54 -1.35 -6.57 -4.12
C LEU A 54 -2.52 -6.57 -3.13
N ASP A 55 -3.12 -5.40 -2.92
CA ASP A 55 -4.38 -5.28 -2.17
C ASP A 55 -5.58 -5.51 -3.11
N MET A 56 -6.22 -6.66 -2.93
CA MET A 56 -7.37 -7.12 -3.70
C MET A 56 -8.71 -6.86 -3.01
N ALA A 57 -8.73 -6.17 -1.85
CA ALA A 57 -9.97 -6.00 -1.12
C ALA A 57 -11.00 -5.23 -1.95
N VAL A 58 -12.25 -5.69 -1.92
CA VAL A 58 -13.36 -4.96 -2.55
C VAL A 58 -13.63 -3.71 -1.71
N LEU A 59 -13.56 -2.54 -2.33
CA LEU A 59 -13.84 -1.26 -1.67
C LEU A 59 -15.11 -0.65 -2.25
N PRO A 60 -15.83 0.20 -1.48
CA PRO A 60 -16.95 0.96 -1.99
C PRO A 60 -16.56 1.78 -3.24
N PRO A 61 -17.48 1.99 -4.19
CA PRO A 61 -17.25 2.89 -5.31
C PRO A 61 -16.81 4.27 -4.81
N GLY A 62 -15.72 4.80 -5.36
CA GLY A 62 -15.19 6.11 -4.97
C GLY A 62 -14.40 6.15 -3.66
N ALA A 63 -14.15 5.03 -2.97
CA ALA A 63 -13.52 4.99 -1.63
C ALA A 63 -12.10 5.56 -1.52
N ALA A 64 -11.44 5.90 -2.64
CA ALA A 64 -10.11 6.55 -2.71
C ALA A 64 -9.14 6.15 -1.59
N PRO A 65 -8.79 4.86 -1.44
CA PRO A 65 -8.02 4.38 -0.31
C PRO A 65 -6.63 4.99 -0.27
N GLN A 66 -6.17 5.23 0.96
CA GLN A 66 -4.84 5.71 1.28
C GLN A 66 -4.01 4.59 1.89
N TYR A 67 -2.71 4.60 1.61
CA TYR A 67 -1.78 3.58 2.02
C TYR A 67 -0.54 4.17 2.68
N VAL A 68 -0.03 3.46 3.69
CA VAL A 68 1.28 3.71 4.29
C VAL A 68 1.92 2.37 4.62
N VAL A 69 3.25 2.28 4.45
CA VAL A 69 4.02 1.13 4.92
C VAL A 69 4.79 1.55 6.17
N ARG A 70 4.59 0.83 7.27
CA ARG A 70 5.35 0.98 8.51
C ARG A 70 6.36 -0.14 8.63
N TYR A 71 7.58 0.18 9.04
CA TYR A 71 8.64 -0.79 9.21
C TYR A 71 8.89 -1.05 10.69
N HIS A 72 9.03 -2.31 11.05
CA HIS A 72 9.34 -2.76 12.39
C HIS A 72 10.62 -3.61 12.39
N ASN A 73 11.37 -3.63 13.49
CA ASN A 73 12.46 -4.59 13.67
C ASN A 73 11.93 -5.94 14.19
N ALA A 74 12.82 -6.91 14.39
CA ALA A 74 12.47 -8.24 14.89
C ALA A 74 11.85 -8.24 16.31
N ALA A 75 12.11 -7.20 17.11
CA ALA A 75 11.49 -7.02 18.42
C ALA A 75 10.14 -6.28 18.35
N GLY A 76 9.65 -5.95 17.15
CA GLY A 76 8.40 -5.22 16.93
C GLY A 76 8.51 -3.70 17.10
N ALA A 77 9.70 -3.16 17.39
CA ALA A 77 9.88 -1.73 17.55
C ALA A 77 9.77 -0.98 16.20
N PRO A 78 9.09 0.18 16.15
CA PRO A 78 8.94 0.95 14.93
C PRO A 78 10.29 1.54 14.47
N LEU A 79 10.59 1.39 13.19
CA LEU A 79 11.81 1.91 12.55
C LEU A 79 11.54 3.12 11.65
N GLY A 80 10.31 3.27 11.15
CA GLY A 80 9.92 4.35 10.29
C GLY A 80 8.68 4.02 9.45
N ALA A 81 8.26 4.96 8.62
CA ALA A 81 7.15 4.80 7.71
C ALA A 81 7.43 5.51 6.37
N THR A 82 6.76 5.05 5.32
CA THR A 82 6.74 5.75 4.03
C THR A 82 5.88 7.01 4.10
N ALA A 83 5.98 7.87 3.08
CA ALA A 83 4.92 8.84 2.83
C ALA A 83 3.60 8.10 2.52
N MET A 84 2.48 8.78 2.78
CA MET A 84 1.16 8.28 2.42
C MET A 84 0.92 8.48 0.93
N VAL A 85 0.38 7.45 0.27
CA VAL A 85 -0.09 7.54 -1.12
C VAL A 85 -1.56 7.21 -1.21
N GLN A 86 -2.25 7.78 -2.19
CA GLN A 86 -3.69 7.60 -2.39
C GLN A 86 -3.96 7.07 -3.79
N SER A 87 -4.84 6.07 -3.93
CA SER A 87 -5.36 5.74 -5.25
C SER A 87 -6.53 6.66 -5.57
N HIS A 88 -6.45 7.37 -6.69
CA HIS A 88 -7.61 8.10 -7.21
C HIS A 88 -8.54 7.15 -7.95
N PRO A 89 -9.87 7.25 -7.74
CA PRO A 89 -10.85 6.33 -8.31
C PRO A 89 -10.91 6.34 -9.85
N VAL A 90 -10.45 7.43 -10.49
CA VAL A 90 -10.48 7.60 -11.95
C VAL A 90 -9.54 6.63 -12.69
N ALA A 91 -8.53 6.07 -12.01
CA ALA A 91 -7.51 5.24 -12.64
C ALA A 91 -7.72 3.72 -12.47
N MET A 92 -8.85 3.27 -11.88
CA MET A 92 -9.18 1.85 -11.86
C MET A 92 -9.63 1.41 -13.27
N PRO A 93 -8.93 0.46 -13.93
CA PRO A 93 -9.48 -0.14 -15.14
C PRO A 93 -10.79 -0.82 -14.76
N VAL A 94 -11.89 -0.36 -15.35
CA VAL A 94 -13.20 -1.03 -15.23
C VAL A 94 -12.98 -2.49 -15.57
N ARG A 95 -13.24 -3.39 -14.63
CA ARG A 95 -13.28 -4.83 -14.92
C ARG A 95 -14.31 -5.02 -16.03
N THR A 96 -13.87 -5.19 -17.25
CA THR A 96 -14.72 -5.66 -18.34
C THR A 96 -15.05 -7.10 -17.99
N SER A 97 -16.22 -7.29 -17.38
CA SER A 97 -16.77 -8.61 -17.13
C SER A 97 -17.09 -9.22 -18.47
N TRP A 98 -16.22 -10.10 -18.96
CA TRP A 98 -16.54 -10.96 -20.10
C TRP A 98 -17.52 -12.04 -19.62
N ILE A 99 -18.76 -11.65 -19.37
CA ILE A 99 -19.89 -12.55 -19.51
C ILE A 99 -20.30 -12.41 -20.97
N ASN A 100 -19.78 -13.28 -21.81
CA ASN A 100 -20.38 -13.57 -23.11
C ASN A 100 -20.66 -15.07 -23.14
N LEU A 101 -21.96 -15.36 -23.00
CA LEU A 101 -22.75 -16.50 -23.48
C LEU A 101 -22.36 -17.90 -22.99
#